data_AF-A0A958GA78-F1
#
_entry.id   AF-A0A958GA78-F1
#
_cell.length_a   1.000
_cell.length_b   1.000
_cell.length_c   1.000
_cell.angle_alpha   90.00
_cell.angle_beta   90.00
_cell.angle_gamma   90.00
#
_symmetry.space_group_name_H-M   'P 1'
#
loop_
_entity.id
_entity.type
_entity.pdbx_description
1 polymer ?
#
loop_
_entity_poly.entity_id
_entity_poly.type
_entity_poly.pdbx_seq_one_letter_code
_entity_poly.pdbx_strand_id
1 'polypeptide(L)'
;HYYTKLTYIYSDANRIFGNNSPALFEDNALYFYGEYGLTNRATLVLSTPFFKHSVNEANFLRGETSGYFSGDLELQAKYQFLARPVVA
;
A
#
# COMPACT_ATOMS: atom_id res chain seq x y z
N HIS A 1 7.07 1.41 22.47
CA HIS A 1 5.95 0.65 21.91
C HIS A 1 6.36 0.12 20.55
N TYR A 2 6.06 -1.15 20.28
CA TYR A 2 6.36 -1.83 19.02
C TYR A 2 5.04 -2.35 18.48
N TYR A 3 4.76 -2.14 17.20
CA TYR A 3 3.61 -2.77 16.57
C TYR A 3 3.89 -3.10 15.12
N THR A 4 3.22 -4.14 14.65
CA THR A 4 3.12 -4.49 13.25
C THR A 4 1.66 -4.39 12.85
N LYS A 5 1.42 -3.94 11.62
CA LYS A 5 0.09 -3.85 11.03
C LYS A 5 0.14 -4.49 9.65
N LEU A 6 -0.80 -5.39 9.41
CA LEU A 6 -1.07 -5.94 8.10
C LEU A 6 -2.38 -5.34 7.60
N THR A 7 -2.38 -4.73 6.41
CA THR A 7 -3.58 -4.14 5.81
C THR A 7 -3.81 -4.75 4.44
N TYR A 8 -5.00 -5.29 4.20
CA TYR A 8 -5.43 -5.72 2.87
C TYR A 8 -6.43 -4.69 2.32
N ILE A 9 -6.19 -4.23 1.09
CA ILE A 9 -7.03 -3.29 0.37
C ILE A 9 -7.46 -3.96 -0.93
N TYR A 10 -8.77 -3.98 -1.16
CA TYR A 10 -9.40 -4.43 -2.40
C TYR A 10 -9.94 -3.21 -3.13
N SER A 11 -9.65 -3.08 -4.41
CA SER A 11 -10.14 -1.99 -5.26
C SER A 11 -10.53 -2.53 -6.63
N ASP A 12 -11.81 -2.44 -6.95
CA ASP A 12 -12.31 -2.60 -8.31
C ASP A 12 -12.43 -1.24 -8.99
N ALA A 13 -11.87 -1.12 -10.18
CA ALA A 13 -12.01 0.10 -10.97
C ALA A 13 -12.43 -0.20 -12.40
N ASN A 14 -13.42 0.57 -12.85
CA ASN A 14 -13.94 0.52 -14.21
C ASN A 14 -13.41 1.74 -14.96
N ARG A 15 -12.48 1.54 -15.90
CA ARG A 15 -11.99 2.64 -16.73
C ARG A 15 -12.71 2.63 -18.08
N ILE A 16 -13.61 3.60 -18.28
CA ILE A 16 -14.30 3.82 -19.55
C ILE A 16 -13.39 4.68 -20.42
N PHE A 17 -12.69 4.07 -21.37
CA PHE A 17 -12.05 4.80 -22.46
C PHE A 17 -13.05 4.98 -23.60
N GLY A 18 -13.15 6.21 -24.12
CA GLY A 18 -14.11 6.56 -25.18
C GLY A 18 -14.17 5.53 -26.31
N ASN A 19 -15.40 5.15 -26.67
CA ASN A 19 -15.79 4.21 -27.72
C ASN A 19 -15.26 2.76 -27.61
N ASN A 20 -14.68 2.38 -26.48
CA ASN A 20 -14.13 1.04 -26.25
C ASN A 20 -14.74 0.45 -24.98
N SER A 21 -15.15 -0.82 -25.03
CA SER A 21 -15.74 -1.56 -23.88
C SER A 21 -14.97 -1.29 -22.58
N PRO A 22 -15.64 -1.08 -21.43
CA PRO A 22 -14.99 -0.70 -20.18
C PRO A 22 -13.87 -1.69 -19.84
N ALA A 23 -12.67 -1.14 -19.60
CA ALA A 23 -11.58 -1.92 -19.06
C ALA A 23 -11.93 -2.21 -17.60
N LEU A 24 -12.21 -3.48 -17.32
CA LEU A 24 -12.47 -4.00 -15.98
C LEU A 24 -11.15 -4.57 -15.43
N PHE A 25 -10.67 -4.00 -14.33
CA PHE A 25 -9.52 -4.51 -13.61
C PHE A 25 -9.77 -4.54 -12.10
N GLU A 26 -9.17 -5.52 -11.45
CA GLU A 26 -9.18 -5.74 -10.01
C GLU A 26 -7.77 -5.53 -9.47
N ASP A 27 -7.61 -4.56 -8.56
CA ASP A 27 -6.38 -4.29 -7.85
C ASP A 27 -6.49 -4.64 -6.37
N ASN A 28 -5.64 -5.55 -5.93
CA ASN A 28 -5.50 -5.91 -4.53
C ASN A 28 -4.13 -5.49 -4.03
N ALA A 29 -4.08 -4.96 -2.81
CA ALA A 29 -2.84 -4.55 -2.18
C ALA A 29 -2.76 -5.07 -0.73
N LEU A 30 -1.64 -5.70 -0.39
CA LEU A 30 -1.30 -6.14 0.95
C LEU A 30 -0.15 -5.28 1.48
N TYR A 31 -0.40 -4.46 2.49
CA TYR A 31 0.58 -3.59 3.12
C TYR A 31 1.09 -4.22 4.41
N PHE A 32 2.39 -4.45 4.46
CA PHE A 32 3.11 -4.74 5.70
C PHE A 32 3.65 -3.43 6.26
N TYR A 33 3.32 -3.16 7.51
CA TYR A 33 3.81 -2.01 8.25
C TYR A 33 4.42 -2.48 9.57
N GLY A 34 5.61 -2.01 9.90
CA GLY A 34 6.29 -2.27 11.16
C GLY A 34 6.82 -0.97 11.76
N GLU A 35 6.61 -0.80 13.06
CA GLU A 35 7.10 0.36 13.80
C GLU A 35 7.92 -0.08 15.03
N TYR A 36 9.13 0.48 15.13
CA TYR A 36 10.07 0.22 16.22
C TYR A 36 10.45 1.50 16.95
N GLY A 37 10.08 1.61 18.23
CA GLY A 37 10.54 2.70 19.10
C GLY A 37 12.00 2.50 19.53
N LEU A 38 12.89 3.37 19.06
CA LEU A 38 14.29 3.39 19.45
C LEU A 38 14.48 4.05 20.83
N THR A 39 13.72 5.12 21.09
CA THR A 39 13.68 5.83 22.38
C THR A 39 12.27 6.39 22.61
N ASN A 40 12.05 7.12 23.71
CA ASN A 40 10.79 7.84 23.96
C ASN A 40 10.51 8.96 22.94
N ARG A 41 11.45 9.26 22.03
CA ARG A 41 11.35 10.33 21.04
C ARG A 41 11.63 9.89 19.61
N ALA A 42 12.28 8.74 19.42
CA ALA A 42 12.73 8.30 18.11
C ALA A 42 12.04 6.98 17.73
N THR A 43 11.51 6.93 16.52
CA THR A 43 10.80 5.78 15.99
C THR A 43 11.26 5.48 14.56
N LEU A 44 11.51 4.22 14.26
CA LEU A 44 11.76 3.73 12.91
C LEU A 44 10.50 3.04 12.38
N VAL A 45 10.13 3.33 11.14
CA VAL A 45 8.96 2.78 10.46
C VAL A 45 9.41 2.13 9.16
N LEU A 46 8.95 0.92 8.92
CA LEU A 46 9.14 0.18 7.68
C LEU A 46 7.77 -0.12 7.08
N SER A 47 7.58 0.17 5.80
CA SER A 47 6.39 -0.22 5.06
C SER A 47 6.71 -0.80 3.69
N THR A 48 5.99 -1.84 3.30
CA THR A 48 6.09 -2.41 1.96
C THR A 48 4.73 -2.91 1.49
N PRO A 49 4.26 -2.47 0.31
CA PRO A 49 3.07 -3.01 -0.33
C PRO A 49 3.40 -4.15 -1.30
N PHE A 50 2.53 -5.14 -1.34
CA PHE A 50 2.48 -6.17 -2.37
C PHE A 50 1.16 -6.06 -3.13
N PHE A 51 1.24 -5.96 -4.45
CA PHE A 51 0.08 -5.77 -5.31
C PHE A 51 -0.20 -7.02 -6.13
N LYS A 52 -1.49 -7.30 -6.33
CA LYS A 52 -2.00 -8.21 -7.33
C LYS A 52 -2.92 -7.41 -8.25
N HIS A 53 -2.53 -7.31 -9.51
CA HIS A 53 -3.31 -6.68 -10.57
C HIS A 53 -3.91 -7.78 -11.45
N SER A 54 -5.24 -7.76 -11.63
CA SER A 54 -5.94 -8.70 -12.48
C SER A 54 -6.72 -7.96 -13.56
N VAL A 55 -6.48 -8.30 -14.81
CA VAL A 55 -7.21 -7.77 -15.96
C VAL A 55 -8.18 -8.82 -16.50
N ASN A 56 -9.35 -8.38 -16.96
CA ASN A 56 -10.33 -9.27 -17.57
C ASN A 56 -9.98 -9.60 -19.03
N GLU A 57 -10.62 -10.64 -19.59
CA GLU A 57 -10.34 -11.16 -20.95
C GLU A 57 -10.34 -10.07 -22.04
N ALA A 58 -11.22 -9.07 -21.93
CA ALA A 58 -11.30 -7.95 -22.87
C ALA A 58 -10.02 -7.08 -22.88
N ASN A 59 -9.35 -6.97 -21.74
CA ASN A 59 -8.09 -6.22 -21.59
C ASN A 59 -6.88 -7.08 -21.98
N PHE A 60 -6.95 -8.39 -21.77
CA PHE A 60 -5.92 -9.33 -22.25
C PHE A 60 -5.76 -9.26 -23.77
N LEU A 61 -6.87 -9.16 -24.51
CA LEU A 61 -6.86 -8.98 -25.96
C LEU A 61 -6.27 -7.64 -26.43
N ARG A 62 -6.11 -6.67 -25.51
CA ARG A 62 -5.44 -5.38 -25.74
C ARG A 62 -3.96 -5.38 -25.33
N GLY A 63 -3.45 -6.53 -24.88
CA GLY A 63 -2.06 -6.68 -24.45
C GLY A 63 -1.80 -6.28 -23.00
N GLU A 64 -2.84 -6.00 -22.21
CA GLU A 64 -2.70 -5.84 -20.76
C GLU A 64 -2.55 -7.22 -20.11
N THR A 65 -1.77 -7.30 -19.02
CA THR A 65 -1.50 -8.58 -18.36
C THR A 65 -1.71 -8.49 -16.85
N SER A 66 -2.28 -9.56 -16.29
CA SER A 66 -2.38 -9.73 -14.85
C SER A 66 -1.01 -10.07 -14.27
N GLY A 67 -0.73 -9.61 -13.06
CA GLY A 67 0.57 -9.80 -12.44
C GLY A 67 0.59 -9.52 -10.95
N TYR A 68 1.65 -10.00 -10.32
CA TYR A 68 2.01 -9.65 -8.96
C TYR A 68 3.25 -8.77 -8.99
N PHE A 69 3.25 -7.70 -8.21
CA PHE A 69 4.41 -6.85 -8.07
C PHE A 69 4.54 -6.31 -6.65
N SER A 70 5.77 -6.20 -6.17
CA SER A 70 6.06 -5.47 -4.95
C SER A 70 6.18 -3.99 -5.29
N GLY A 71 5.58 -3.12 -4.47
CA GLY A 71 5.88 -1.70 -4.56
C GLY A 71 7.16 -1.35 -3.81
N ASP A 72 7.39 -0.05 -3.66
CA ASP A 72 8.59 0.45 -3.05
C ASP A 72 8.65 0.13 -1.55
N LEU A 73 9.84 -0.25 -1.08
CA LEU A 73 10.13 -0.37 0.34
C LEU A 73 10.36 1.03 0.89
N GLU A 74 9.53 1.43 1.84
CA GLU A 74 9.65 2.71 2.53
C GLU A 74 10.25 2.52 3.92
N LEU A 75 11.33 3.26 4.20
CA LEU A 75 11.94 3.36 5.52
C LEU A 75 11.86 4.81 6.00
N GLN A 76 11.23 5.04 7.15
CA GLN A 76 11.05 6.36 7.72
C GLN A 76 11.59 6.43 9.15
N ALA A 77 12.40 7.45 9.44
CA ALA A 77 12.80 7.81 10.80
C ALA A 77 11.97 9.01 11.28
N LYS A 78 11.30 8.87 12.42
CA LYS A 78 10.52 9.93 13.09
C LYS A 78 11.23 10.35 14.36
N TYR A 79 11.33 11.65 14.61
CA TYR A 79 11.85 12.21 15.87
C TYR A 79 10.89 13.25 16.43
N GLN A 80 10.56 13.12 17.71
CA GLN A 80 9.71 14.05 18.45
C GLN A 80 10.55 15.09 19.18
N PHE A 81 10.56 16.33 18.68
CA PHE A 81 11.30 17.44 19.27
C PHE A 81 10.69 17.98 20.55
N LEU A 82 9.36 18.05 20.62
CA LEU A 82 8.61 18.50 21.80
C LEU A 82 7.85 17.34 22.40
N ALA A 83 8.20 16.96 23.63
CA ALA A 83 7.42 16.00 24.39
C ALA A 83 6.02 16.57 24.64
N ARG A 84 4.97 15.73 24.52
CA ARG A 84 3.64 16.15 24.96
C ARG A 84 3.74 16.45 26.46
N PRO A 85 3.19 17.59 26.95
CA PRO A 85 3.15 17.82 28.38
C PRO A 85 2.38 16.67 29.01
N VAL A 86 3.00 16.01 29.98
CA VAL A 86 2.29 15.06 30.84
C VAL A 86 1.38 15.91 31.71
N VAL A 87 0.11 16.02 31.32
CA VAL A 87 -0.90 16.57 32.24
C VAL A 87 -1.15 15.45 33.24
N ALA A 88 -0.57 15.61 34.43
CA ALA A 88 -0.78 14.73 35.58
C ALA A 88 -2.18 14.95 36.18
#